data_AF-A0A9D4HXZ2-F1
#
_entry.id   AF-A0A9D4HXZ2-F1
#
_cell.length_a   1.000
_cell.length_b   1.000
_cell.length_c   1.000
_cell.angle_alpha   90.00
_cell.angle_beta   90.00
_cell.angle_gamma   90.00
#
_symmetry.space_group_name_H-M   'P 1'
#
loop_
_entity.id
_entity.type
_entity.pdbx_description
1 polymer ?
#
loop_
_entity_poly.entity_id
_entity_poly.type
_entity_poly.pdbx_seq_one_letter_code
_entity_poly.pdbx_strand_id
1 'polypeptide(L)'
;MMDIKSYLSLTLTTLALERNIILFVLPLHSRHLTQPLDIGVFGPMKAFYNRESQAFMHSNPGMSIITRDIARLTAKPFTKTFRTENISSAF
;
A
#
# COMPACT_ATOMS: atom_id res chain seq x y z
N MET A 1 -5.73 -13.13 16.44
CA MET A 1 -6.32 -13.93 15.35
C MET A 1 -7.17 -12.98 14.52
N MET A 2 -6.81 -12.75 13.25
CA MET A 2 -7.43 -11.71 12.40
C MET A 2 -8.59 -12.35 11.62
N ASP A 3 -9.83 -12.05 12.00
CA ASP A 3 -11.04 -12.67 11.46
C ASP A 3 -11.32 -12.24 10.02
N ILE A 4 -11.60 -13.19 9.14
CA ILE A 4 -12.04 -12.99 7.73
C ILE A 4 -13.32 -12.13 7.65
N LYS A 5 -14.10 -12.07 8.74
CA LYS A 5 -15.37 -11.36 8.84
C LYS A 5 -15.28 -9.85 8.52
N SER A 6 -14.13 -9.19 8.66
CA SER A 6 -14.04 -7.75 8.35
C SER A 6 -13.92 -7.44 6.85
N TYR A 7 -13.44 -8.38 6.04
CA TYR A 7 -13.17 -8.16 4.61
C TYR A 7 -14.32 -8.61 3.71
N LEU A 8 -15.21 -9.47 4.22
CA LEU A 8 -16.33 -10.03 3.49
C LEU A 8 -17.64 -9.70 4.23
N SER A 9 -18.13 -8.46 4.07
CA SER A 9 -19.43 -8.08 4.60
C SER A 9 -20.55 -8.57 3.68
N LEU A 10 -21.71 -8.89 4.26
CA LEU A 10 -22.88 -9.31 3.48
C LEU A 10 -23.23 -8.26 2.41
N THR A 11 -23.19 -6.98 2.78
CA THR A 11 -23.42 -5.86 1.85
C THR A 11 -22.46 -5.89 0.66
N LEU A 12 -21.16 -6.12 0.89
CA LEU A 12 -20.17 -6.16 -0.18
C LEU A 12 -20.36 -7.37 -1.09
N THR A 13 -20.70 -8.54 -0.53
CA THR A 13 -20.98 -9.75 -1.33
C THR A 13 -22.25 -9.60 -2.16
N THR A 14 -23.32 -9.03 -1.60
CA THR A 14 -24.57 -8.83 -2.33
C THR A 14 -24.37 -7.83 -3.47
N LEU A 15 -23.67 -6.73 -3.22
CA LEU A 15 -23.35 -5.75 -4.26
C LEU A 15 -22.49 -6.37 -5.37
N ALA A 16 -21.50 -7.20 -5.03
CA ALA A 16 -20.68 -7.87 -6.02
C ALA A 16 -21.50 -8.83 -6.90
N LEU A 17 -22.43 -9.59 -6.30
CA LEU A 17 -23.35 -10.47 -7.03
C LEU A 17 -24.27 -9.66 -7.97
N GLU A 18 -24.91 -8.61 -7.47
CA GLU A 18 -25.79 -7.73 -8.26
C GLU A 18 -25.08 -7.06 -9.45
N ARG A 19 -23.77 -6.84 -9.32
CA ARG A 19 -22.94 -6.17 -10.33
C ARG A 19 -22.10 -7.13 -11.17
N ASN A 20 -22.27 -8.44 -11.01
CA ASN A 20 -21.46 -9.48 -11.68
C ASN A 20 -19.95 -9.30 -11.47
N ILE A 21 -19.54 -8.87 -10.28
CA ILE A 21 -18.14 -8.70 -9.88
C ILE A 21 -17.67 -10.00 -9.21
N ILE A 22 -16.56 -10.57 -9.70
CA ILE A 22 -15.92 -11.73 -9.08
C ILE A 22 -15.03 -11.24 -7.93
N LEU A 23 -15.30 -11.71 -6.71
CA LEU A 23 -14.48 -11.42 -5.54
C LEU A 23 -13.37 -12.46 -5.42
N PHE A 24 -12.12 -12.02 -5.52
CA PHE A 24 -10.96 -12.88 -5.27
C PHE A 24 -10.52 -12.78 -3.81
N VAL A 25 -10.57 -13.89 -3.08
CA VAL A 25 -10.20 -13.97 -1.66
C VAL A 25 -8.80 -14.56 -1.54
N LEU A 26 -7.86 -13.77 -1.04
CA LEU A 26 -6.49 -14.22 -0.76
C LEU A 26 -6.44 -15.10 0.49
N PRO A 27 -5.55 -16.11 0.55
CA PRO A 27 -5.35 -16.91 1.74
C PRO A 27 -4.97 -16.05 2.95
N LEU A 28 -5.45 -16.41 4.13
CA LEU A 28 -5.12 -15.71 5.36
C LEU A 28 -3.61 -15.67 5.57
N HIS A 29 -3.10 -14.54 6.10
CA HIS A 29 -1.67 -14.31 6.35
C HIS A 29 -0.74 -14.31 5.13
N SER A 30 -1.27 -14.35 3.90
CA SER A 30 -0.45 -14.35 2.67
C SER A 30 -0.36 -13.00 1.95
N ARG A 31 -1.04 -11.94 2.44
CA ARG A 31 -1.20 -10.66 1.70
C ARG A 31 0.11 -10.04 1.22
N HIS A 32 1.09 -9.96 2.11
CA HIS A 32 2.43 -9.45 1.81
C HIS A 32 3.20 -10.28 0.76
N LEU A 33 2.73 -11.48 0.42
CA LEU A 33 3.31 -12.40 -0.56
C LEU A 33 2.46 -12.56 -1.83
N THR A 34 1.15 -12.33 -1.73
CA THR A 34 0.19 -12.69 -2.79
C THR A 34 -0.60 -11.50 -3.31
N GLN A 35 -0.60 -10.35 -2.62
CA GLN A 35 -1.26 -9.15 -3.09
C GLN A 35 -0.31 -8.38 -4.01
N PRO A 36 -0.60 -8.28 -5.33
CA PRO A 36 0.30 -7.64 -6.30
C PRO A 36 0.67 -6.20 -5.90
N LEU A 37 -0.29 -5.47 -5.31
CA LEU A 37 -0.06 -4.10 -4.88
C LEU A 37 0.90 -3.99 -3.69
N ASP A 38 0.86 -4.94 -2.76
CA ASP A 38 1.79 -4.98 -1.62
C ASP A 38 3.23 -5.22 -2.11
N ILE A 39 3.39 -6.07 -3.12
CA ILE A 39 4.69 -6.47 -3.70
C ILE A 39 5.26 -5.35 -4.58
N GLY A 40 4.51 -4.95 -5.61
CA GLY A 40 5.02 -4.05 -6.66
C GLY A 40 5.02 -2.57 -6.28
N VAL A 41 4.10 -2.16 -5.41
CA VAL A 41 3.90 -0.73 -5.13
C VAL A 41 4.24 -0.40 -3.69
N PHE A 42 3.59 -1.03 -2.70
CA PHE A 42 3.71 -0.59 -1.32
C PHE A 42 5.04 -0.96 -0.65
N GLY A 43 5.61 -2.13 -0.96
CA GLY A 43 6.96 -2.49 -0.54
C GLY A 43 8.00 -1.45 -0.98
N PRO A 44 8.12 -1.19 -2.29
CA PRO A 44 8.99 -0.13 -2.82
C PRO A 44 8.65 1.26 -2.26
N MET A 45 7.36 1.58 -2.12
CA MET A 45 6.90 2.89 -1.62
C MET A 45 7.43 3.16 -0.22
N LYS A 46 7.34 2.17 0.67
CA LYS A 46 7.89 2.24 2.02
C LYS A 46 9.40 2.46 2.00
N ALA A 47 10.12 1.75 1.12
CA ALA A 47 11.57 1.91 0.99
C ALA A 47 11.96 3.33 0.54
N PHE A 48 11.28 3.89 -0.46
CA PHE A 48 11.55 5.27 -0.92
C PHE A 48 11.16 6.30 0.14
N TYR A 49 10.02 6.13 0.82
CA TYR A 49 9.62 7.00 1.92
C TYR A 49 10.66 7.03 3.04
N ASN A 50 11.22 5.88 3.41
CA ASN A 50 12.28 5.80 4.41
C ASN A 50 13.54 6.57 3.97
N ARG A 51 13.90 6.51 2.68
CA ARG A 51 15.03 7.28 2.15
C ARG A 51 14.78 8.79 2.20
N GLU A 52 13.61 9.26 1.78
CA GLU A 52 13.27 10.70 1.87
C GLU A 52 13.20 11.17 3.31
N SER A 53 12.67 10.33 4.22
CA SER A 53 12.63 10.60 5.65
C SER A 53 14.04 10.74 6.24
N GLN A 54 14.95 9.83 5.88
CA GLN A 54 16.36 9.91 6.28
C GLN A 54 17.02 11.17 5.74
N ALA A 55 16.83 11.51 4.45
CA ALA A 55 17.38 12.71 3.85
C ALA A 55 16.87 13.99 4.53
N PHE A 56 15.58 14.02 4.89
CA PHE A 56 14.99 15.12 5.63
C PHE A 56 15.62 15.29 7.02
N MET A 57 15.78 14.20 7.77
CA MET A 57 16.41 14.25 9.10
C MET A 57 17.89 14.65 9.04
N HIS A 58 18.64 14.21 8.03
CA HIS A 58 20.03 14.65 7.83
C HIS A 58 20.13 16.13 7.51
N SER A 59 19.19 16.66 6.72
CA SER A 59 19.18 18.07 6.33
C SER A 59 18.63 18.98 7.43
N ASN A 60 17.91 18.42 8.42
CA ASN A 60 17.28 19.16 9.51
C ASN A 60 17.60 18.50 10.87
N PRO A 61 18.85 18.59 11.35
CA PRO A 61 19.24 17.99 12.63
C PRO A 61 18.36 18.49 13.79
N GLY A 62 17.90 17.57 14.64
CA GLY A 62 17.06 17.89 15.80
C GLY A 62 15.58 18.09 15.50
N MET A 63 15.14 18.01 14.23
CA MET A 63 13.73 18.02 13.88
C MET A 63 13.18 16.59 13.76
N SER A 64 11.98 16.38 14.33
CA SER A 64 11.21 15.15 14.17
C SER A 64 10.21 15.28 13.02
N ILE A 65 10.02 14.18 12.28
CA ILE A 65 8.97 14.09 11.27
C ILE A 65 7.61 14.05 11.95
N ILE A 66 6.70 14.93 11.54
CA ILE A 66 5.33 14.99 12.04
C ILE A 66 4.32 14.64 10.94
N THR A 67 3.06 14.42 11.31
CA THR A 67 1.99 14.06 10.36
C THR A 67 1.87 15.02 9.18
N ARG A 68 2.16 16.32 9.38
CA ARG A 68 2.14 17.34 8.32
C ARG A 68 3.21 17.13 7.25
N ASP A 69 4.33 16.50 7.61
CA ASP A 69 5.43 16.23 6.67
C ASP A 69 5.11 15.03 5.76
N ILE A 70 4.19 14.15 6.16
CA ILE A 70 3.92 12.90 5.45
C ILE A 70 3.60 13.17 3.99
N ALA A 71 2.68 14.09 3.69
CA ALA A 71 2.30 14.40 2.31
C ALA A 71 3.49 14.84 1.44
N ARG A 72 4.39 15.66 2.00
CA ARG A 72 5.61 16.10 1.30
C ARG A 72 6.58 14.95 1.10
N LEU A 73 6.81 14.15 2.14
CA LEU A 73 7.76 13.04 2.12
C LEU A 73 7.28 11.87 1.27
N THR A 74 5.97 11.71 1.07
CA THR A 74 5.39 10.67 0.21
C THR A 74 5.23 11.09 -1.25
N ALA A 75 5.20 12.39 -1.57
CA ALA A 75 5.00 12.86 -2.94
C ALA A 75 5.97 12.23 -3.95
N LYS A 76 7.28 12.29 -3.67
CA LYS A 76 8.30 11.68 -4.54
C LYS A 76 8.19 10.14 -4.58
N PRO A 77 8.16 9.41 -3.44
CA PRO A 77 7.92 7.98 -3.44
C PRO A 77 6.71 7.58 -4.29
N PHE A 78 5.59 8.31 -4.17
CA PHE A 78 4.34 8.00 -4.87
C PHE A 78 4.54 7.99 -6.39
N THR A 79 5.14 9.06 -6.93
CA THR A 79 5.41 9.17 -8.38
C THR A 79 6.43 8.15 -8.91
N LYS A 80 7.25 7.57 -8.03
CA LYS A 80 8.22 6.54 -8.40
C LYS A 80 7.62 5.13 -8.37
N THR A 81 6.70 4.86 -7.46
CA THR A 81 6.21 3.49 -7.24
C THR A 81 4.89 3.21 -7.92
N PHE A 82 3.98 4.18 -8.01
CA PHE A 82 2.70 4.06 -8.71
C PHE A 82 2.87 4.25 -10.22
N ARG A 83 3.72 3.42 -10.82
CA ARG A 83 3.94 3.39 -12.27
C ARG A 83 3.49 2.06 -12.83
N THR A 84 3.07 2.08 -14.09
CA THR A 84 2.57 0.88 -14.78
C THR A 84 3.59 -0.25 -14.76
N GLU A 85 4.88 0.05 -14.89
CA GLU A 85 5.93 -0.98 -14.92
C GLU A 85 5.99 -1.76 -13.60
N ASN A 86 5.94 -1.05 -12.47
CA ASN A 86 5.96 -1.68 -11.15
C ASN A 86 4.68 -2.47 -10.87
N ILE A 87 3.52 -1.94 -11.29
CA ILE A 87 2.23 -2.62 -11.13
C ILE A 87 2.21 -3.90 -11.95
N SER A 88 2.64 -3.84 -13.22
CA SER A 88 2.68 -5.00 -14.10
C SER A 88 3.69 -6.06 -13.64
N SER A 89 4.82 -5.67 -13.05
CA SER A 89 5.82 -6.63 -12.55
C SER A 89 5.36 -7.44 -11.32
N ALA A 90 4.23 -7.09 -10.71
CA ALA A 90 3.74 -7.70 -9.49
C ALA A 90 2.67 -8.78 -9.70
N PHE A 91 2.25 -8.99 -10.94
CA PHE A 91 1.37 -10.07 -11.39
C PHE A 91 2.19 -11.17 -12.05
#